data_AF-A0A2K8SCY6-F1
#
_entry.id   AF-A0A2K8SCY6-F1
#
_cell.length_a   1.000
_cell.length_b   1.000
_cell.length_c   1.000
_cell.angle_alpha   90.00
_cell.angle_beta   90.00
_cell.angle_gamma   90.00
#
_symmetry.space_group_name_H-M   'P 1'
#
loop_
_entity.id
_entity.type
_entity.pdbx_description
1 polymer ?
#
loop_
_entity_poly.entity_id
_entity_poly.type
_entity_poly.pdbx_seq_one_letter_code
_entity_poly.pdbx_strand_id
1 'polypeptide(L)'
;MAKILENNEIEFTKDDLKLAWQNSPTLINKDEKDFRMCFICKFFMIRENFEQGDLAWICEFIDLKHFSLEPVNLIAIHPGCRELRHKDDCTKIVKKIKAAQWSAV
;
A
#
# COMPACT_ATOMS: atom_id res chain seq x y z
N MET A 1 4.16 -13.62 -8.09
CA MET A 1 4.20 -13.62 -6.62
C MET A 1 5.59 -13.19 -6.21
N ALA A 2 5.67 -12.34 -5.19
CA ALA A 2 6.93 -11.80 -4.72
C ALA A 2 7.86 -12.93 -4.26
N LYS A 3 9.17 -12.75 -4.43
CA LYS A 3 10.19 -13.70 -4.00
C LYS A 3 11.38 -12.98 -3.38
N ILE A 4 12.09 -13.68 -2.50
CA ILE A 4 13.36 -13.22 -1.93
C ILE A 4 14.47 -13.65 -2.88
N LEU A 5 15.31 -12.70 -3.27
CA LEU A 5 16.51 -12.91 -4.09
C LEU A 5 17.70 -13.32 -3.21
N GLU A 6 18.78 -13.80 -3.83
CA GLU A 6 19.99 -14.26 -3.12
C GLU A 6 20.69 -13.14 -2.31
N ASN A 7 20.48 -11.88 -2.69
CA ASN A 7 20.98 -10.69 -2.00
C ASN A 7 20.05 -10.19 -0.88
N ASN A 8 19.02 -10.96 -0.49
CA ASN A 8 17.97 -10.59 0.46
C ASN A 8 17.06 -9.43 0.01
N GLU A 9 17.08 -9.06 -1.27
CA GLU A 9 16.08 -8.15 -1.82
C GLU A 9 14.77 -8.89 -2.11
N ILE A 10 13.67 -8.15 -2.13
CA ILE A 10 12.36 -8.69 -2.50
C ILE A 10 12.02 -8.19 -3.90
N GLU A 11 11.84 -9.12 -4.84
CA GLU A 11 11.38 -8.80 -6.19
C GLU A 11 9.85 -8.93 -6.24
N PHE A 12 9.16 -7.83 -6.55
CA PHE A 12 7.71 -7.80 -6.78
C PHE A 12 7.38 -7.96 -8.27
N THR A 13 6.40 -8.81 -8.58
CA THR A 13 5.86 -8.92 -9.94
C THR A 13 4.84 -7.81 -10.21
N LYS A 14 4.50 -7.59 -11.49
CA LYS A 14 3.46 -6.62 -11.88
C LYS A 14 2.11 -6.89 -11.21
N ASP A 15 1.75 -8.16 -11.04
CA ASP A 15 0.51 -8.55 -10.37
C ASP A 15 0.55 -8.24 -8.87
N ASP A 16 1.71 -8.38 -8.23
CA ASP A 16 1.90 -8.00 -6.82
C ASP A 16 1.69 -6.49 -6.63
N LEU A 17 2.25 -5.66 -7.51
CA LEU A 17 2.05 -4.20 -7.48
C LEU A 17 0.58 -3.82 -7.72
N LYS A 18 -0.10 -4.50 -8.65
CA LYS A 18 -1.53 -4.31 -8.92
C LYS A 18 -2.37 -4.66 -7.69
N LEU A 19 -2.07 -5.78 -7.03
CA LEU A 19 -2.79 -6.23 -5.84
C LEU A 19 -2.51 -5.32 -4.64
N ALA A 20 -1.28 -4.84 -4.46
CA ALA A 20 -0.94 -3.84 -3.45
C ALA A 20 -1.77 -2.55 -3.60
N TRP A 21 -1.90 -2.06 -4.84
CA TRP A 21 -2.76 -0.91 -5.15
C TRP A 21 -4.24 -1.19 -4.82
N GLN A 22 -4.77 -2.34 -5.25
CA GLN A 22 -6.15 -2.75 -4.97
C GLN A 22 -6.41 -2.97 -3.47
N ASN A 23 -5.38 -3.38 -2.74
CA ASN A 23 -5.41 -3.52 -1.29
C ASN A 23 -5.32 -2.18 -0.55
N SER A 24 -5.25 -1.05 -1.24
CA SER A 24 -5.25 0.26 -0.60
C SER A 24 -6.67 0.82 -0.49
N PRO A 25 -6.99 1.58 0.57
CA PRO A 25 -8.28 2.26 0.71
C PRO A 25 -8.64 3.12 -0.51
N THR A 26 -9.95 3.19 -0.83
CA THR A 26 -10.51 4.02 -1.89
C THR A 26 -10.91 5.40 -1.37
N LEU A 27 -11.13 6.33 -2.29
CA LEU A 27 -11.67 7.66 -2.04
C LEU A 27 -13.01 7.78 -2.78
N ILE A 28 -14.05 8.24 -2.11
CA ILE A 28 -15.42 8.27 -2.67
C ILE A 28 -15.59 9.28 -3.81
N ASN A 29 -14.68 10.24 -3.93
CA ASN A 29 -14.75 11.36 -4.86
C ASN A 29 -13.58 11.40 -5.88
N LYS A 30 -12.87 10.28 -6.06
CA LYS A 30 -11.79 10.13 -7.05
C LYS A 30 -11.93 8.78 -7.76
N ASP A 31 -11.43 8.68 -8.99
CA ASP A 31 -11.42 7.40 -9.71
C ASP A 31 -10.43 6.44 -9.04
N GLU A 32 -10.92 5.27 -8.62
CA GLU A 32 -10.12 4.26 -7.93
C GLU A 32 -9.03 3.61 -8.80
N LYS A 33 -9.13 3.79 -10.13
CA LYS A 33 -8.12 3.38 -11.08
C LYS A 33 -6.90 4.27 -11.00
N ASP A 34 -7.09 5.55 -10.71
CA ASP A 34 -6.03 6.57 -10.76
C ASP A 34 -5.57 6.99 -9.35
N PHE A 35 -6.48 6.88 -8.36
CA PHE A 35 -6.23 7.33 -7.00
C PHE A 35 -6.56 6.24 -5.97
N ARG A 36 -5.68 6.13 -4.97
CA ARG A 36 -5.90 5.39 -3.73
C ARG A 36 -5.44 6.23 -2.56
N MET A 37 -5.68 5.79 -1.33
CA MET A 37 -5.24 6.48 -0.13
C MET A 37 -4.20 5.65 0.63
N CYS A 38 -3.11 6.28 1.06
CA CYS A 38 -2.17 5.64 1.97
C CYS A 38 -2.84 5.48 3.34
N PHE A 39 -2.86 4.26 3.88
CA PHE A 39 -3.52 3.99 5.16
C PHE A 39 -2.80 4.62 6.37
N ILE A 40 -1.52 4.99 6.22
CA ILE A 40 -0.68 5.53 7.29
C ILE A 40 -0.97 7.02 7.47
N CYS A 41 -0.69 7.83 6.45
CA CYS A 41 -0.90 9.29 6.50
C CYS A 41 -2.33 9.74 6.13
N LYS A 42 -3.16 8.85 5.57
CA LYS A 42 -4.51 9.13 5.05
C LYS A 42 -4.54 10.19 3.94
N PHE A 43 -3.43 10.36 3.22
CA PHE A 43 -3.38 11.21 2.03
C PHE A 43 -3.47 10.37 0.76
N PHE A 44 -3.94 10.97 -0.34
CA PHE A 44 -4.10 10.27 -1.60
C PHE A 44 -2.76 10.01 -2.29
N MET A 45 -2.75 8.99 -3.13
CA MET A 45 -1.63 8.53 -3.96
C MET A 45 -2.10 8.53 -5.41
N ILE A 46 -1.18 8.78 -6.34
CA ILE A 46 -1.44 8.77 -7.79
C ILE A 46 -0.86 7.49 -8.37
N ARG A 47 -1.66 6.72 -9.11
CA ARG A 47 -1.26 5.41 -9.61
C ARG A 47 -0.02 5.46 -10.50
N GLU A 48 0.05 6.46 -11.36
CA GLU A 48 1.16 6.63 -12.31
C GLU A 48 2.49 6.94 -11.61
N ASN A 49 2.44 7.48 -10.38
CA ASN A 49 3.60 7.90 -9.61
C ASN A 49 4.16 6.74 -8.76
N PHE A 50 4.45 5.60 -9.38
CA PHE A 50 5.12 4.51 -8.68
C PHE A 50 6.59 4.90 -8.40
N GLU A 51 7.02 4.80 -7.15
CA GLU A 51 8.35 5.14 -6.60
C GLU A 51 8.80 6.60 -6.74
N GLN A 52 8.27 7.37 -7.69
CA GLN A 52 8.75 8.70 -8.05
C GLN A 52 7.61 9.68 -8.31
N GLY A 53 7.88 10.96 -8.05
CA GLY A 53 6.91 12.07 -8.22
C GLY A 53 6.17 12.46 -6.94
N ASP A 54 5.37 13.51 -7.04
CA ASP A 54 4.52 13.94 -5.92
C ASP A 54 3.42 12.93 -5.64
N LEU A 55 3.11 12.68 -4.37
CA LEU A 55 2.10 11.70 -3.97
C LEU A 55 2.38 10.29 -4.52
N ALA A 56 3.67 9.98 -4.69
CA ALA A 56 4.15 8.69 -5.14
C ALA A 56 3.80 7.57 -4.16
N TRP A 57 3.85 6.34 -4.65
CA TRP A 57 3.59 5.16 -3.82
C TRP A 57 4.58 4.04 -4.09
N ILE A 58 4.75 3.18 -3.10
CA ILE A 58 5.55 1.96 -3.15
C ILE A 58 4.72 0.77 -2.65
N CYS A 59 5.16 -0.44 -2.98
CA CYS A 59 4.62 -1.66 -2.39
C CYS A 59 5.22 -1.88 -1.00
N GLU A 60 4.38 -2.21 -0.03
CA GLU A 60 4.76 -2.51 1.35
C GLU A 60 3.91 -3.66 1.90
N PHE A 61 4.37 -4.30 2.98
CA PHE A 61 3.61 -5.35 3.66
C PHE A 61 2.59 -4.79 4.65
N ILE A 62 1.51 -5.52 4.96
CA ILE A 62 0.49 -5.16 5.97
C ILE A 62 0.85 -5.73 7.35
N ASP A 63 1.39 -6.95 7.38
CA ASP A 63 1.84 -7.65 8.57
C ASP A 63 3.31 -8.07 8.39
N LEU A 64 4.19 -7.34 9.09
CA LEU A 64 5.60 -7.66 9.20
C LEU A 64 5.88 -8.64 10.36
N LYS A 65 4.95 -8.77 11.31
CA LYS A 65 5.08 -9.66 12.47
C LYS A 65 4.88 -11.12 12.06
N HIS A 66 3.92 -11.39 11.17
CA HIS A 66 3.71 -12.70 10.55
C HIS A 66 4.02 -12.59 9.05
N PHE A 67 5.31 -12.36 8.76
CA PHE A 67 5.79 -12.06 7.42
C PHE A 67 5.35 -13.13 6.39
N SER A 68 4.77 -12.65 5.30
CA SER A 68 4.33 -13.47 4.16
C SER A 68 4.40 -12.65 2.88
N LEU A 69 4.80 -13.30 1.79
CA LEU A 69 4.87 -12.74 0.44
C LEU A 69 3.53 -12.87 -0.32
N GLU A 70 2.50 -13.41 0.33
CA GLU A 70 1.19 -13.56 -0.27
C GLU A 70 0.59 -12.18 -0.62
N PRO A 71 -0.09 -12.05 -1.78
CA PRO A 71 -0.61 -10.76 -2.22
C PRO A 71 -1.59 -10.08 -1.25
N VAL A 72 -2.30 -10.86 -0.42
CA VAL A 72 -3.18 -10.34 0.63
C VAL A 72 -2.44 -9.51 1.68
N ASN A 73 -1.13 -9.74 1.82
CA ASN A 73 -0.27 -9.01 2.74
C ASN A 73 0.37 -7.77 2.09
N LEU A 74 0.10 -7.47 0.83
CA LEU A 74 0.70 -6.32 0.13
C LEU A 74 -0.24 -5.12 0.11
N ILE A 75 0.30 -3.91 0.20
CA ILE A 75 -0.45 -2.65 0.18
C ILE A 75 0.39 -1.52 -0.40
N ALA A 76 -0.25 -0.51 -1.01
CA ALA A 76 0.44 0.70 -1.44
C ALA A 76 0.49 1.74 -0.31
N ILE A 77 1.66 2.37 -0.13
CA ILE A 77 1.87 3.50 0.79
C ILE A 77 2.79 4.55 0.15
N HIS A 78 2.83 5.77 0.68
CA HIS A 78 3.87 6.73 0.29
C HIS A 78 5.27 6.25 0.75
N PRO A 79 6.35 6.51 -0.02
CA PRO A 79 7.70 6.07 0.31
C PRO A 79 8.14 6.43 1.75
N GLY A 80 7.92 7.66 2.19
CA GLY A 80 8.29 8.12 3.53
C GLY A 80 7.36 7.64 4.66
N CYS A 81 6.22 7.04 4.34
CA CYS A 81 5.27 6.59 5.37
C CYS A 81 5.69 5.27 6.04
N ARG A 82 6.66 4.53 5.48
CA ARG A 82 7.15 3.27 6.04
C ARG A 82 7.63 3.44 7.47
N GLU A 83 8.40 4.49 7.74
CA GLU A 83 8.96 4.80 9.06
C GLU A 83 7.90 5.31 10.05
N LEU A 84 6.76 5.79 9.55
CA LEU A 84 5.65 6.32 10.34
C LEU A 84 4.58 5.26 10.63
N ARG A 85 4.86 3.99 10.30
CA ARG A 85 3.95 2.88 10.51
C ARG A 85 3.60 2.75 11.99
N HIS A 86 2.32 2.55 12.28
CA HIS A 86 1.83 2.48 13.65
C HIS A 86 2.30 1.24 14.43
N LYS A 87 2.38 0.07 13.75
CA LYS A 87 2.71 -1.26 14.31
C LYS A 87 3.21 -2.20 13.21
N ASP A 88 3.96 -3.23 13.58
CA ASP A 88 4.42 -4.28 12.65
C ASP A 88 3.24 -5.00 11.96
N ASP A 89 2.20 -5.34 12.73
CA ASP A 89 0.91 -5.84 12.22
C ASP A 89 -0.11 -4.70 12.15
N CYS A 90 -0.45 -4.29 10.93
CA CYS A 90 -1.45 -3.27 10.64
C CYS A 90 -2.78 -3.84 10.10
N THR A 91 -2.98 -5.16 10.11
CA THR A 91 -4.17 -5.83 9.52
C THR A 91 -5.48 -5.24 10.02
N LYS A 92 -5.61 -5.05 11.34
CA LYS A 92 -6.81 -4.46 11.96
C LYS A 92 -7.01 -2.99 11.59
N ILE A 93 -5.91 -2.23 11.46
CA ILE A 93 -5.94 -0.81 11.10
C ILE A 93 -6.39 -0.66 9.65
N VAL A 94 -5.77 -1.40 8.74
CA VAL A 94 -6.13 -1.42 7.31
C VAL A 94 -7.60 -1.79 7.15
N LYS A 95 -8.07 -2.85 7.83
CA LYS A 95 -9.49 -3.26 7.81
C LYS A 95 -10.42 -2.13 8.26
N LYS A 96 -10.10 -1.46 9.37
CA LYS A 96 -10.90 -0.33 9.89
C LYS A 96 -10.95 0.83 8.90
N ILE A 97 -9.80 1.19 8.31
CA ILE A 97 -9.70 2.31 7.37
C ILE A 97 -10.48 2.02 6.09
N LYS A 98 -10.35 0.81 5.52
CA LYS A 98 -11.11 0.39 4.32
C LYS A 98 -12.62 0.39 4.52
N ALA A 99 -13.10 0.18 5.75
CA ALA A 99 -14.53 0.17 6.06
C ALA A 99 -15.13 1.59 6.18
N ALA A 100 -14.30 2.62 6.31
CA ALA A 100 -14.75 4.01 6.37
C ALA A 100 -14.83 4.64 4.98
N GLN A 101 -15.70 5.64 4.83
CA GLN A 101 -15.76 6.47 3.64
C GLN A 101 -14.77 7.63 3.77
N TRP A 102 -13.85 7.74 2.81
CA TRP A 102 -12.84 8.79 2.77
C TRP A 102 -13.05 9.66 1.53
N SER A 103 -12.93 10.97 1.69
CA SER A 103 -12.86 11.92 0.59
C SER A 103 -11.54 12.70 0.67
N ALA A 104 -10.97 13.00 -0.50
CA ALA A 104 -9.84 13.92 -0.59
C ALA A 104 -10.39 15.32 -0.87
N VAL A 105 -9.88 16.33 -0.16
CA VAL A 105 -10.18 17.75 -0.39
C VAL A 105 -8.96 18.39 -1.04
#